data_AF-A0A2M8IV97-F1
#
_entry.id   AF-A0A2M8IV97-F1
#
_cell.length_a   1.000
_cell.length_b   1.000
_cell.length_c   1.000
_cell.angle_alpha   90.00
_cell.angle_beta   90.00
_cell.angle_gamma   90.00
#
_symmetry.space_group_name_H-M   'P 1'
#
loop_
_entity.id
_entity.type
_entity.pdbx_description
1 polymer ?
#
loop_
_entity_poly.entity_id
_entity_poly.type
_entity_poly.pdbx_seq_one_letter_code
_entity_poly.pdbx_strand_id
1 'polypeptide(L)'
;MPDNRRGQRLYVYNGGFLTQRRLRRILELAGYRISLGLPGSGDMVGIWGASPTAPRGLAVAQRRGAPLLRVEDAFLRSIRPGRSGEAPLGLHLDRTGVHFDPSTPSDLEQLLLTAPLDDTALLDRARDGIARMREGHLSKYNAFDPEAPVPEPGYVLVVDQTRGDASVAASGADAATFREMLVFAQEEHPGARVVIKTHPETADGFRPGYFGPEDTHRKITLLRDPVSPWALMDGAVGVYTVSSQLGFEAILAGHNPRVFGQPFYAGWGLTRDENPVPRRERRLTRAQLFAAAMILYPVWYDPYRDRLCELEGVLDTLEAQARAWRQDHRGWIASGMRLWKRRPLQRFFGQQKRVIFSEAAPGAGERPRMAWASRAKPGDVRVEDGFLRSRGLG
;
A
#
# COMPACT_ATOMS: atom_id res chain seq x y z
N MET A 1 -0.33 15.44 -22.01
CA MET A 1 0.47 16.66 -22.28
C MET A 1 1.46 16.84 -21.14
N PRO A 2 2.78 16.82 -21.36
CA PRO A 2 3.72 17.24 -20.31
C PRO A 2 3.65 18.76 -20.22
N ASP A 3 2.72 19.25 -19.40
CA ASP A 3 2.62 20.65 -18.99
C ASP A 3 4.00 21.11 -18.49
N ASN A 4 4.40 22.32 -18.91
CA ASN A 4 5.72 22.96 -18.84
C ASN A 4 6.12 23.34 -17.39
N ARG A 5 5.94 22.39 -16.46
CA ARG A 5 5.87 22.55 -15.01
C ARG A 5 7.22 22.52 -14.32
N ARG A 6 8.34 22.72 -15.02
CA ARG A 6 9.65 22.66 -14.37
C ARG A 6 9.78 23.81 -13.36
N GLY A 7 9.71 23.45 -12.08
CA GLY A 7 10.02 24.36 -10.98
C GLY A 7 8.82 25.09 -10.38
N GLN A 8 7.60 24.57 -10.52
CA GLN A 8 6.42 25.14 -9.84
C GLN A 8 6.64 25.11 -8.33
N ARG A 9 6.63 26.28 -7.67
CA ARG A 9 6.90 26.36 -6.23
C ARG A 9 5.71 25.79 -5.45
N LEU A 10 6.01 24.84 -4.58
CA LEU A 10 5.05 24.16 -3.72
C LEU A 10 5.35 24.49 -2.26
N TYR A 11 4.55 25.38 -1.68
CA TYR A 11 4.70 25.80 -0.30
C TYR A 11 4.07 24.77 0.65
N VAL A 12 4.86 24.24 1.58
CA VAL A 12 4.43 23.14 2.48
C VAL A 12 4.49 23.55 3.94
N TYR A 13 3.56 23.01 4.73
CA TYR A 13 3.42 23.32 6.17
C TYR A 13 3.48 22.06 7.06
N ASN A 14 4.00 20.97 6.51
CA ASN A 14 4.22 19.70 7.17
C ASN A 14 5.69 19.28 6.99
N GLY A 15 6.38 18.97 8.09
CA GLY A 15 7.80 18.64 8.09
C GLY A 15 8.15 17.36 7.30
N GLY A 16 7.19 16.45 7.10
CA GLY A 16 7.37 15.24 6.31
C GLY A 16 7.82 15.52 4.86
N PHE A 17 7.34 16.61 4.25
CA PHE A 17 7.78 17.05 2.93
C PHE A 17 9.28 17.42 2.89
N LEU A 18 9.86 17.82 4.02
CA LEU A 18 11.26 18.23 4.12
C LEU A 18 12.18 17.07 4.50
N THR A 19 11.72 16.18 5.37
CA THR A 19 12.54 15.11 5.96
C THR A 19 12.51 13.82 5.15
N GLN A 20 11.42 13.54 4.43
CA GLN A 20 11.29 12.33 3.62
C GLN A 20 11.96 12.52 2.25
N ARG A 21 13.21 12.07 2.15
CA ARG A 21 14.05 12.24 0.95
C ARG A 21 13.39 11.73 -0.34
N ARG A 22 12.78 10.53 -0.30
CA ARG A 22 12.15 9.95 -1.50
C ARG A 22 10.89 10.70 -1.91
N LEU A 23 10.00 11.04 -0.97
CA LEU A 23 8.82 11.88 -1.23
C LEU A 23 9.24 13.18 -1.92
N ARG A 24 10.23 13.88 -1.37
CA ARG A 24 10.77 15.12 -1.96
C ARG A 24 11.31 14.90 -3.37
N ARG A 25 12.01 13.79 -3.61
CA ARG A 25 12.55 13.45 -4.92
C ARG A 25 11.45 13.17 -5.96
N ILE A 26 10.38 12.47 -5.57
CA ILE A 26 9.22 12.23 -6.43
C ILE A 26 8.57 13.56 -6.83
N LEU A 27 8.34 14.46 -5.87
CA LEU A 27 7.76 15.78 -6.13
C LEU A 27 8.64 16.61 -7.07
N GLU A 28 9.96 16.61 -6.86
CA GLU A 28 10.92 17.31 -7.71
C GLU A 28 10.87 16.80 -9.16
N LEU A 29 10.92 15.47 -9.33
CA LEU A 29 10.83 14.83 -10.65
C LEU A 29 9.46 15.07 -11.31
N ALA A 30 8.39 15.21 -10.52
CA ALA A 30 7.06 15.60 -10.99
C ALA A 30 6.92 17.12 -11.30
N GLY A 31 7.99 17.91 -11.15
CA GLY A 31 8.04 19.33 -11.50
C GLY A 31 7.84 20.30 -10.32
N TYR A 32 7.63 19.80 -9.10
CA TYR A 32 7.34 20.63 -7.93
C TYR A 32 8.60 20.95 -7.13
N ARG A 33 8.83 22.24 -6.86
CA ARG A 33 9.91 22.71 -5.99
C ARG A 33 9.38 23.03 -4.60
N ILE A 34 9.66 22.15 -3.64
CA ILE A 34 9.30 22.36 -2.23
C ILE A 34 9.90 23.68 -1.72
N SER A 35 9.04 24.56 -1.22
CA SER A 35 9.37 25.90 -0.73
C SER A 35 8.76 26.12 0.66
N LEU A 36 9.35 27.04 1.42
CA LEU A 36 8.84 27.49 2.73
C LEU A 36 8.46 28.97 2.65
N GLY A 37 7.61 29.41 3.57
CA GLY A 37 7.12 30.79 3.63
C GLY A 37 5.69 30.90 3.15
N LEU A 38 5.39 31.93 2.36
CA LEU A 38 4.06 32.22 1.84
C LEU A 38 4.05 32.18 0.31
N PRO A 39 3.02 31.58 -0.33
CA PRO A 39 2.90 31.56 -1.78
C PRO A 39 2.63 32.96 -2.36
N GLY A 40 3.23 33.26 -3.50
CA GLY A 40 2.92 34.41 -4.35
C GLY A 40 2.02 34.04 -5.52
N SER A 41 1.87 34.97 -6.48
CA SER A 41 1.10 34.71 -7.72
C SER A 41 1.72 33.55 -8.52
N GLY A 42 0.90 32.59 -8.92
CA GLY A 42 1.31 31.40 -9.68
C GLY A 42 1.89 30.24 -8.85
N ASP A 43 2.04 30.41 -7.54
CA ASP A 43 2.55 29.38 -6.64
C ASP A 43 1.44 28.47 -6.11
N MET A 44 1.81 27.27 -5.65
CA MET A 44 0.86 26.30 -5.07
C MET A 44 1.14 26.07 -3.57
N VAL A 45 0.13 25.59 -2.87
CA VAL A 45 0.27 25.04 -1.51
C VAL A 45 0.13 23.53 -1.53
N GLY A 46 1.11 22.83 -0.96
CA GLY A 46 1.12 21.38 -0.81
C GLY A 46 0.64 20.94 0.57
N ILE A 47 -0.30 19.99 0.61
CA ILE A 47 -0.78 19.36 1.83
C ILE A 47 -0.73 17.84 1.73
N TRP A 48 -0.54 17.15 2.85
CA TRP A 48 -0.65 15.69 2.90
C TRP A 48 -2.08 15.31 3.24
N GLY A 49 -2.81 14.80 2.23
CA GLY A 49 -4.26 14.52 2.25
C GLY A 49 -5.06 15.37 3.23
N ALA A 50 -5.67 14.71 4.21
CA ALA A 50 -6.39 15.32 5.33
C ALA A 50 -5.65 15.11 6.67
N SER A 51 -4.32 15.14 6.65
CA SER A 51 -3.50 15.00 7.87
C SER A 51 -3.83 16.07 8.92
N PRO A 52 -3.50 15.87 10.22
CA PRO A 52 -3.72 16.87 11.27
C PRO A 52 -3.04 18.23 11.00
N THR A 53 -2.05 18.27 10.10
CA THR A 53 -1.37 19.50 9.67
C THR A 53 -2.01 20.18 8.46
N ALA A 54 -2.88 19.48 7.72
CA ALA A 54 -3.53 19.98 6.50
C ALA A 54 -4.29 21.31 6.71
N PRO A 55 -4.99 21.55 7.84
CA PRO A 55 -5.68 22.82 8.07
C PRO A 55 -4.79 24.06 7.96
N ARG A 56 -3.49 23.95 8.29
CA ARG A 56 -2.54 25.07 8.16
C ARG A 56 -2.33 25.45 6.70
N GLY A 57 -2.10 24.45 5.83
CA GLY A 57 -1.93 24.67 4.40
C GLY A 57 -3.22 25.16 3.75
N LEU A 58 -4.37 24.57 4.10
CA LEU A 58 -5.69 24.99 3.62
C LEU A 58 -5.95 26.47 3.95
N ALA A 59 -5.69 26.90 5.19
CA ALA A 59 -5.87 28.28 5.59
C ALA A 59 -4.96 29.25 4.83
N VAL A 60 -3.70 28.86 4.54
CA VAL A 60 -2.81 29.71 3.74
C VAL A 60 -3.25 29.76 2.28
N ALA A 61 -3.62 28.63 1.69
CA ALA A 61 -4.12 28.57 0.32
C ALA A 61 -5.34 29.48 0.13
N GLN A 62 -6.31 29.40 1.04
CA GLN A 62 -7.50 30.25 1.03
C GLN A 62 -7.16 31.74 1.15
N ARG A 63 -6.34 32.13 2.13
CA ARG A 63 -5.95 33.54 2.36
C ARG A 63 -5.16 34.15 1.20
N ARG A 64 -4.45 33.32 0.44
CA ARG A 64 -3.58 33.76 -0.67
C ARG A 64 -4.19 33.53 -2.05
N GLY A 65 -5.37 32.89 -2.13
CA GLY A 65 -5.96 32.46 -3.39
C GLY A 65 -5.06 31.48 -4.16
N ALA A 66 -4.23 30.72 -3.46
CA ALA A 66 -3.27 29.81 -4.09
C ALA A 66 -3.91 28.42 -4.32
N PRO A 67 -3.72 27.80 -5.50
CA PRO A 67 -4.21 26.44 -5.75
C PRO A 67 -3.52 25.40 -4.84
N LEU A 68 -4.22 24.31 -4.59
CA LEU A 68 -3.77 23.21 -3.72
C LEU A 68 -3.20 22.05 -4.53
N LEU A 69 -2.22 21.37 -3.93
CA LEU A 69 -1.82 20.03 -4.29
C LEU A 69 -1.95 19.14 -3.06
N ARG A 70 -2.85 18.15 -3.11
CA ARG A 70 -3.01 17.12 -2.09
C ARG A 70 -2.15 15.93 -2.48
N VAL A 71 -1.22 15.60 -1.59
CA VAL A 71 -0.29 14.49 -1.75
C VAL A 71 -0.72 13.36 -0.83
N GLU A 72 -0.79 12.15 -1.39
CA GLU A 72 -1.03 10.92 -0.64
C GLU A 72 -0.12 9.80 -1.14
N ASP A 73 0.03 8.76 -0.32
CA ASP A 73 0.67 7.52 -0.77
C ASP A 73 -0.14 6.90 -1.91
N ALA A 74 0.56 6.41 -2.95
CA ALA A 74 -0.08 5.62 -4.00
C ALA A 74 -0.55 4.25 -3.47
N PHE A 75 -1.46 3.59 -4.22
CA PHE A 75 -2.09 2.34 -3.79
C PHE A 75 -1.10 1.17 -3.64
N LEU A 76 -0.01 1.14 -4.41
CA LEU A 76 1.17 0.31 -4.12
C LEU A 76 2.23 1.18 -3.46
N ARG A 77 2.70 0.78 -2.28
CA ARG A 77 3.54 1.68 -1.47
C ARG A 77 4.93 1.14 -1.20
N SER A 78 5.03 0.01 -0.49
CA SER A 78 6.29 -0.48 0.07
C SER A 78 6.16 -1.90 0.66
N ILE A 79 7.22 -2.43 1.28
CA ILE A 79 7.14 -3.68 2.04
C ILE A 79 6.41 -3.47 3.37
N ARG A 80 6.83 -2.52 4.21
CA ARG A 80 6.12 -2.19 5.46
C ARG A 80 5.29 -0.91 5.38
N PRO A 81 4.39 -0.67 6.34
CA PRO A 81 3.71 0.61 6.53
C PRO A 81 4.64 1.82 6.59
N GLY A 82 4.13 2.99 6.18
CA GLY A 82 4.90 4.24 6.22
C GLY A 82 5.36 4.65 7.61
N ARG A 83 4.56 4.32 8.63
CA ARG A 83 4.90 4.56 10.04
C ARG A 83 6.09 3.71 10.52
N SER A 84 6.44 2.65 9.80
CA SER A 84 7.66 1.87 10.03
C SER A 84 8.92 2.54 9.43
N GLY A 85 8.80 3.73 8.85
CA GLY A 85 9.90 4.51 8.27
C GLY A 85 10.21 4.17 6.81
N GLU A 86 9.37 3.36 6.16
CA GLU A 86 9.61 2.94 4.78
C GLU A 86 9.10 3.97 3.77
N ALA A 87 9.91 4.24 2.74
CA ALA A 87 9.61 5.27 1.75
C ALA A 87 8.69 4.75 0.63
N PRO A 88 7.74 5.56 0.12
CA PRO A 88 6.79 5.12 -0.90
C PRO A 88 7.45 4.93 -2.28
N LEU A 89 6.84 4.10 -3.13
CA LEU A 89 7.24 3.93 -4.54
C LEU A 89 6.37 4.72 -5.52
N GLY A 90 5.35 5.42 -5.02
CA GLY A 90 4.56 6.36 -5.81
C GLY A 90 3.74 7.28 -4.92
N LEU A 91 3.23 8.34 -5.52
CA LEU A 91 2.35 9.32 -4.87
C LEU A 91 1.12 9.59 -5.73
N HIS A 92 0.00 9.84 -5.08
CA HIS A 92 -1.13 10.53 -5.68
C HIS A 92 -0.91 12.05 -5.53
N LEU A 93 -0.98 12.79 -6.64
CA LEU A 93 -0.76 14.24 -6.68
C LEU A 93 -2.04 14.92 -7.21
N ASP A 94 -3.01 15.11 -6.33
CA ASP A 94 -4.36 15.55 -6.68
C ASP A 94 -4.52 17.07 -6.55
N ARG A 95 -5.05 17.72 -7.58
CA ARG A 95 -5.22 19.18 -7.65
C ARG A 95 -6.65 19.63 -7.35
N THR A 96 -7.63 18.78 -7.57
CA THR A 96 -9.06 19.13 -7.40
C THR A 96 -9.58 18.72 -6.02
N GLY A 97 -9.24 17.51 -5.58
CA GLY A 97 -9.76 16.92 -4.35
C GLY A 97 -8.78 15.92 -3.74
N VAL A 98 -9.30 14.86 -3.11
CA VAL A 98 -8.50 13.71 -2.72
C VAL A 98 -9.35 12.47 -2.92
N HIS A 99 -8.76 11.42 -3.48
CA HIS A 99 -9.48 10.19 -3.88
C HIS A 99 -10.43 9.58 -2.84
N PHE A 100 -10.14 9.71 -1.54
CA PHE A 100 -10.97 9.13 -0.48
C PHE A 100 -12.11 10.05 0.00
N ASP A 101 -12.15 11.32 -0.42
CA ASP A 101 -13.15 12.28 0.02
C ASP A 101 -14.29 12.39 -1.01
N PRO A 102 -15.49 11.87 -0.71
CA PRO A 102 -16.63 11.90 -1.60
C PRO A 102 -17.35 13.25 -1.58
N SER A 103 -17.00 14.21 -0.73
CA SER A 103 -17.70 15.51 -0.65
C SER A 103 -17.38 16.42 -1.84
N THR A 104 -16.22 16.20 -2.48
CA THR A 104 -15.77 16.97 -3.65
C THR A 104 -15.20 16.03 -4.71
N PRO A 105 -15.34 16.36 -6.01
CA PRO A 105 -14.67 15.59 -7.06
C PRO A 105 -13.13 15.61 -6.88
N SER A 106 -12.51 14.46 -7.11
CA SER A 106 -11.05 14.28 -7.15
C SER A 106 -10.57 14.11 -8.59
N ASP A 107 -9.27 14.27 -8.82
CA ASP A 107 -8.68 14.05 -10.15
C ASP A 107 -8.89 12.59 -10.60
N LEU A 108 -8.85 11.64 -9.65
CA LEU A 108 -9.18 10.23 -9.92
C LEU A 108 -10.65 10.05 -10.29
N GLU A 109 -11.57 10.69 -9.58
CA GLU A 109 -12.99 10.58 -9.89
C GLU A 109 -13.31 11.17 -11.27
N GLN A 110 -12.71 12.31 -11.62
CA GLN A 110 -12.83 12.90 -12.95
C GLN A 110 -12.29 11.97 -14.04
N LEU A 111 -11.14 11.33 -13.79
CA LEU A 111 -10.57 10.34 -14.69
C LEU A 111 -11.52 9.14 -14.89
N LEU A 112 -12.08 8.61 -13.80
CA LEU A 112 -13.04 7.50 -13.85
C LEU A 112 -14.34 7.89 -14.58
N LEU A 113 -14.81 9.13 -14.43
CA LEU A 113 -16.01 9.62 -15.12
C LEU A 113 -15.79 9.82 -16.62
N THR A 114 -14.67 10.44 -17.00
CA THR A 114 -14.55 11.08 -18.32
C THR A 114 -13.53 10.45 -19.25
N ALA A 115 -12.56 9.68 -18.74
CA ALA A 115 -11.51 9.15 -19.59
C ALA A 115 -12.03 8.06 -20.55
N PRO A 116 -11.53 8.02 -21.80
CA PRO A 116 -11.77 6.93 -22.74
C PRO A 116 -10.97 5.68 -22.31
N LEU A 117 -11.57 4.89 -21.43
CA LEU A 117 -10.98 3.68 -20.85
C LEU A 117 -11.34 2.43 -21.69
N ASP A 118 -11.24 2.54 -23.01
CA ASP A 118 -11.59 1.49 -23.98
C ASP A 118 -10.42 1.13 -24.91
N ASP A 119 -9.27 1.80 -24.79
CA ASP A 119 -8.02 1.44 -25.46
C ASP A 119 -7.58 0.03 -25.06
N THR A 120 -7.45 -0.85 -26.05
CA THR A 120 -7.06 -2.26 -25.86
C THR A 120 -5.69 -2.40 -25.21
N ALA A 121 -4.70 -1.59 -25.61
CA ALA A 121 -3.34 -1.68 -25.06
C ALA A 121 -3.32 -1.27 -23.59
N LEU A 122 -4.11 -0.25 -23.20
CA LEU A 122 -4.26 0.15 -21.80
C LEU A 122 -4.96 -0.94 -20.98
N LEU A 123 -6.02 -1.54 -21.52
CA LEU A 123 -6.76 -2.60 -20.84
C LEU A 123 -5.94 -3.90 -20.69
N ASP A 124 -5.09 -4.22 -21.65
CA ASP A 124 -4.17 -5.36 -21.56
C ASP A 124 -3.11 -5.10 -20.48
N ARG A 125 -2.49 -3.92 -20.44
CA ARG A 125 -1.61 -3.51 -19.32
C ARG A 125 -2.30 -3.61 -17.97
N ALA A 126 -3.58 -3.23 -17.89
CA ALA A 126 -4.35 -3.34 -16.66
C ALA A 126 -4.59 -4.80 -16.24
N ARG A 127 -4.94 -5.69 -17.17
CA ARG A 127 -5.11 -7.12 -16.90
C ARG A 127 -3.80 -7.77 -16.45
N ASP A 128 -2.70 -7.46 -17.14
CA ASP A 128 -1.37 -7.95 -16.78
C ASP A 128 -0.93 -7.44 -15.41
N GLY A 129 -1.19 -6.17 -15.11
CA GLY A 129 -0.93 -5.59 -13.78
C GLY A 129 -1.68 -6.30 -12.67
N ILE A 130 -2.97 -6.60 -12.87
CA ILE A 130 -3.78 -7.39 -11.92
C ILE A 130 -3.21 -8.80 -11.76
N ALA A 131 -2.86 -9.46 -12.87
CA ALA A 131 -2.30 -10.82 -12.85
C ALA A 131 -0.97 -10.88 -12.09
N ARG A 132 -0.06 -9.93 -12.35
CA ARG A 132 1.22 -9.80 -11.64
C ARG A 132 1.03 -9.51 -10.16
N MET A 133 0.09 -8.64 -9.80
CA MET A 133 -0.21 -8.40 -8.38
C MET A 133 -0.72 -9.67 -7.69
N ARG A 134 -1.56 -10.47 -8.35
CA ARG A 134 -2.02 -11.75 -7.81
C ARG A 134 -0.87 -12.75 -7.67
N GLU A 135 -0.12 -13.01 -8.74
CA GLU A 135 1.00 -13.96 -8.75
C GLU A 135 2.10 -13.58 -7.75
N GLY A 136 2.44 -12.30 -7.67
CA GLY A 136 3.42 -11.78 -6.71
C GLY A 136 2.90 -11.70 -5.28
N HIS A 137 1.60 -11.94 -5.05
CA HIS A 137 0.88 -11.63 -3.83
C HIS A 137 1.16 -10.18 -3.36
N LEU A 138 1.04 -9.20 -4.25
CA LEU A 138 1.29 -7.79 -3.96
C LEU A 138 0.04 -7.07 -3.44
N SER A 139 0.24 -6.18 -2.48
CA SER A 139 -0.77 -5.29 -1.88
C SER A 139 -0.11 -3.94 -1.54
N LYS A 140 -0.83 -3.03 -0.86
CA LYS A 140 -0.26 -1.76 -0.38
C LYS A 140 1.03 -1.94 0.41
N TYR A 141 1.01 -2.93 1.30
CA TYR A 141 2.14 -3.36 2.13
C TYR A 141 2.38 -4.86 1.91
N ASN A 142 3.63 -5.28 1.83
CA ASN A 142 4.03 -6.59 1.31
C ASN A 142 4.90 -7.40 2.29
N ALA A 143 4.87 -7.03 3.58
CA ALA A 143 5.60 -7.69 4.67
C ALA A 143 4.82 -8.91 5.22
N PHE A 144 4.56 -9.90 4.36
CA PHE A 144 3.93 -11.16 4.73
C PHE A 144 4.51 -12.33 3.92
N ASP A 145 4.36 -13.52 4.48
CA ASP A 145 4.67 -14.78 3.81
C ASP A 145 3.40 -15.26 3.08
N PRO A 146 3.40 -15.44 1.74
CA PRO A 146 2.25 -15.96 1.01
C PRO A 146 1.77 -17.33 1.50
N GLU A 147 2.68 -18.13 2.05
CA GLU A 147 2.41 -19.46 2.58
C GLU A 147 1.98 -19.43 4.06
N ALA A 148 1.85 -18.25 4.66
CA ALA A 148 1.33 -18.13 6.02
C ALA A 148 -0.10 -18.70 6.09
N PRO A 149 -0.42 -19.49 7.13
CA PRO A 149 -1.73 -20.13 7.23
C PRO A 149 -2.83 -19.07 7.28
N VAL A 150 -3.81 -19.23 6.41
CA VAL A 150 -5.09 -18.48 6.45
C VAL A 150 -6.18 -19.37 7.05
N PRO A 151 -7.28 -18.81 7.55
CA PRO A 151 -8.41 -19.61 8.00
C PRO A 151 -8.92 -20.54 6.90
N GLU A 152 -9.43 -21.72 7.28
CA GLU A 152 -10.09 -22.63 6.33
C GLU A 152 -11.14 -21.90 5.50
N PRO A 153 -11.28 -22.13 4.18
CA PRO A 153 -12.22 -21.42 3.32
C PRO A 153 -13.69 -21.48 3.79
N GLY A 154 -14.52 -20.58 3.26
CA GLY A 154 -15.95 -20.52 3.56
C GLY A 154 -16.32 -19.51 4.66
N TYR A 155 -15.50 -18.47 4.86
CA TYR A 155 -15.77 -17.38 5.82
C TYR A 155 -16.14 -16.07 5.13
N VAL A 156 -16.75 -15.17 5.87
CA VAL A 156 -16.93 -13.77 5.50
C VAL A 156 -15.74 -12.96 6.04
N LEU A 157 -15.14 -12.16 5.18
CA LEU A 157 -14.04 -11.27 5.52
C LEU A 157 -14.59 -9.88 5.86
N VAL A 158 -14.40 -9.45 7.10
CA VAL A 158 -14.69 -8.07 7.54
C VAL A 158 -13.37 -7.32 7.68
N VAL A 159 -13.22 -6.21 6.96
CA VAL A 159 -11.98 -5.45 6.92
C VAL A 159 -12.00 -4.35 7.99
N ASP A 160 -11.08 -4.43 8.95
CA ASP A 160 -10.84 -3.39 9.94
C ASP A 160 -10.00 -2.23 9.35
N GLN A 161 -10.06 -1.06 9.98
CA GLN A 161 -9.23 0.11 9.66
C GLN A 161 -8.69 0.75 10.94
N THR A 162 -7.67 1.58 10.81
CA THR A 162 -7.15 2.35 11.94
C THR A 162 -8.14 3.43 12.36
N ARG A 163 -8.32 3.65 13.67
CA ARG A 163 -9.07 4.82 14.17
C ARG A 163 -8.41 6.13 13.74
N GLY A 164 -9.26 7.10 13.40
CA GLY A 164 -8.82 8.39 12.89
C GLY A 164 -8.26 8.32 11.46
N ASP A 165 -8.58 7.26 10.71
CA ASP A 165 -8.34 7.24 9.27
C ASP A 165 -9.18 8.32 8.59
N ALA A 166 -8.53 9.11 7.75
CA ALA A 166 -9.16 10.20 7.03
C ALA A 166 -10.23 9.70 6.05
N SER A 167 -10.06 8.52 5.46
CA SER A 167 -11.05 7.96 4.52
C SER A 167 -12.37 7.57 5.21
N VAL A 168 -12.29 7.16 6.48
CA VAL A 168 -13.47 6.82 7.30
C VAL A 168 -14.24 8.08 7.62
N ALA A 169 -13.56 9.09 8.17
CA ALA A 169 -14.18 10.38 8.49
C ALA A 169 -14.77 11.06 7.25
N ALA A 170 -14.05 11.01 6.12
CA ALA A 170 -14.52 11.59 4.85
C ALA A 170 -15.77 10.87 4.30
N SER A 171 -15.93 9.58 4.60
CA SER A 171 -17.14 8.82 4.25
C SER A 171 -18.33 9.10 5.17
N GLY A 172 -18.19 9.98 6.17
CA GLY A 172 -19.21 10.19 7.22
C GLY A 172 -19.39 8.97 8.14
N ALA A 173 -18.44 8.03 8.13
CA ALA A 173 -18.51 6.80 8.90
C ALA A 173 -17.80 6.94 10.25
N ASP A 174 -18.23 6.12 11.21
CA ASP A 174 -17.69 6.11 12.57
C ASP A 174 -17.70 4.69 13.16
N ALA A 175 -17.46 4.58 14.48
CA ALA A 175 -17.47 3.28 15.16
C ALA A 175 -18.84 2.57 15.12
N ALA A 176 -19.96 3.31 15.01
CA ALA A 176 -21.26 2.70 14.82
C ALA A 176 -21.37 2.04 13.44
N THR A 177 -20.85 2.68 12.39
CA THR A 177 -20.78 2.10 11.03
C THR A 177 -20.01 0.79 11.01
N PHE A 178 -18.88 0.68 11.72
CA PHE A 178 -18.12 -0.58 11.79
C PHE A 178 -18.92 -1.69 12.51
N ARG A 179 -19.63 -1.36 13.61
CA ARG A 179 -20.50 -2.33 14.30
C ARG A 179 -21.66 -2.78 13.43
N GLU A 180 -22.30 -1.84 12.73
CA GLU A 180 -23.36 -2.13 11.77
C GLU A 180 -22.86 -3.05 10.66
N MET A 181 -21.72 -2.74 10.03
CA MET A 181 -21.09 -3.59 9.03
C MET A 181 -20.86 -5.02 9.53
N LEU A 182 -20.43 -5.19 10.80
CA LEU A 182 -20.24 -6.51 11.39
C LEU A 182 -21.57 -7.25 11.62
N VAL A 183 -22.65 -6.54 11.96
CA VAL A 183 -24.01 -7.11 12.08
C VAL A 183 -24.49 -7.59 10.70
N PHE A 184 -24.43 -6.73 9.67
CA PHE A 184 -24.81 -7.09 8.31
C PHE A 184 -24.01 -8.29 7.77
N ALA A 185 -22.71 -8.35 8.04
CA ALA A 185 -21.88 -9.49 7.65
C ALA A 185 -22.38 -10.83 8.23
N GLN A 186 -22.97 -10.80 9.44
CA GLN A 186 -23.56 -11.98 10.08
C GLN A 186 -24.95 -12.30 9.53
N GLU A 187 -25.79 -11.28 9.33
CA GLU A 187 -27.17 -11.44 8.86
C GLU A 187 -27.25 -11.90 7.40
N GLU A 188 -26.40 -11.34 6.54
CA GLU A 188 -26.33 -11.71 5.12
C GLU A 188 -25.65 -13.09 4.92
N HIS A 189 -24.95 -13.62 5.95
CA HIS A 189 -24.25 -14.92 5.91
C HIS A 189 -24.36 -15.73 7.23
N PRO A 190 -25.58 -16.16 7.65
CA PRO A 190 -25.82 -16.71 9.00
C PRO A 190 -25.08 -18.03 9.31
N GLY A 191 -24.69 -18.77 8.27
CA GLY A 191 -23.95 -20.03 8.36
C GLY A 191 -22.42 -19.89 8.32
N ALA A 192 -21.91 -18.73 7.91
CA ALA A 192 -20.47 -18.53 7.75
C ALA A 192 -19.80 -18.12 9.06
N ARG A 193 -18.50 -18.40 9.17
CA ARG A 193 -17.64 -17.75 10.17
C ARG A 193 -17.31 -16.35 9.67
N VAL A 194 -17.12 -15.40 10.58
CA VAL A 194 -16.61 -14.07 10.26
C VAL A 194 -15.16 -13.97 10.69
N VAL A 195 -14.30 -13.56 9.76
CA VAL A 195 -12.90 -13.25 10.01
C VAL A 195 -12.74 -11.73 9.90
N ILE A 196 -12.46 -11.08 11.02
CA ILE A 196 -12.12 -9.66 11.05
C ILE A 196 -10.62 -9.54 10.76
N LYS A 197 -10.23 -8.97 9.62
CA LYS A 197 -8.82 -8.72 9.31
C LYS A 197 -8.38 -7.40 9.94
N THR A 198 -7.53 -7.49 10.95
CA THR A 198 -6.92 -6.32 11.60
C THR A 198 -5.99 -5.57 10.64
N HIS A 199 -6.05 -4.24 10.66
CA HIS A 199 -5.15 -3.41 9.85
C HIS A 199 -3.67 -3.61 10.28
N PRO A 200 -2.69 -3.67 9.34
CA PRO A 200 -1.28 -3.88 9.69
C PRO A 200 -0.72 -2.88 10.70
N GLU A 201 -1.02 -1.58 10.57
CA GLU A 201 -0.60 -0.59 11.57
C GLU A 201 -1.17 -0.83 12.98
N THR A 202 -2.33 -1.47 13.08
CA THR A 202 -2.93 -1.85 14.37
C THR A 202 -2.27 -3.10 14.93
N ALA A 203 -1.97 -4.08 14.08
CA ALA A 203 -1.20 -5.24 14.47
C ALA A 203 0.19 -4.85 15.01
N ASP A 204 0.84 -3.87 14.37
CA ASP A 204 2.14 -3.33 14.75
C ASP A 204 2.09 -2.34 15.93
N GLY A 205 0.91 -2.00 16.44
CA GLY A 205 0.74 -1.11 17.61
C GLY A 205 0.89 0.38 17.33
N PHE A 206 0.91 0.83 16.07
CA PHE A 206 1.01 2.25 15.74
C PHE A 206 -0.28 3.02 15.99
N ARG A 207 -1.44 2.41 15.70
CA ARG A 207 -2.77 3.02 15.88
C ARG A 207 -3.81 1.96 16.25
N PRO A 208 -4.75 2.24 17.16
CA PRO A 208 -5.83 1.30 17.46
C PRO A 208 -6.74 1.09 16.24
N GLY A 209 -7.33 -0.10 16.13
CA GLY A 209 -8.35 -0.45 15.13
C GLY A 209 -9.76 -0.11 15.61
N TYR A 210 -10.77 -0.27 14.74
CA TYR A 210 -12.16 -0.14 15.16
C TYR A 210 -12.64 -1.36 15.93
N PHE A 211 -12.13 -2.54 15.57
CA PHE A 211 -12.41 -3.80 16.26
C PHE A 211 -11.30 -4.22 17.22
N GLY A 212 -11.69 -4.93 18.28
CA GLY A 212 -10.80 -5.50 19.30
C GLY A 212 -11.22 -6.91 19.74
N PRO A 213 -10.53 -7.51 20.72
CA PRO A 213 -10.91 -8.80 21.29
C PRO A 213 -12.36 -8.87 21.79
N GLU A 214 -12.92 -7.74 22.23
CA GLU A 214 -14.30 -7.59 22.67
C GLU A 214 -15.34 -7.88 21.58
N ASP A 215 -14.98 -7.75 20.30
CA ASP A 215 -15.85 -8.02 19.16
C ASP A 215 -15.79 -9.49 18.71
N THR A 216 -15.05 -10.34 19.42
CA THR A 216 -14.83 -11.74 19.04
C THR A 216 -15.69 -12.70 19.88
N HIS A 217 -16.11 -13.79 19.25
CA HIS A 217 -16.77 -14.92 19.90
C HIS A 217 -16.68 -16.18 19.02
N ARG A 218 -17.38 -17.26 19.36
CA ARG A 218 -17.30 -18.57 18.66
C ARG A 218 -17.37 -18.52 17.11
N LYS A 219 -18.09 -17.55 16.52
CA LYS A 219 -18.22 -17.40 15.06
C LYS A 219 -17.41 -16.22 14.49
N ILE A 220 -16.87 -15.33 15.32
CA ILE A 220 -16.16 -14.12 14.90
C ILE A 220 -14.75 -14.16 15.45
N THR A 221 -13.77 -14.22 14.57
CA THR A 221 -12.34 -14.28 14.94
C THR A 221 -11.59 -13.07 14.43
N LEU A 222 -10.63 -12.57 15.22
CA LEU A 222 -9.74 -11.48 14.82
C LEU A 222 -8.44 -12.04 14.23
N LEU A 223 -8.17 -11.78 12.95
CA LEU A 223 -6.95 -12.18 12.26
C LEU A 223 -5.92 -11.05 12.27
N ARG A 224 -4.96 -11.16 13.20
CA ARG A 224 -3.87 -10.18 13.38
C ARG A 224 -2.62 -10.52 12.59
N ASP A 225 -2.44 -11.79 12.22
CA ASP A 225 -1.24 -12.26 11.54
C ASP A 225 -1.03 -11.58 10.18
N PRO A 226 0.23 -11.33 9.78
CA PRO A 226 0.57 -10.82 8.46
C PRO A 226 0.46 -11.94 7.43
N VAL A 227 -0.73 -12.08 6.84
CA VAL A 227 -1.03 -13.03 5.76
C VAL A 227 -1.23 -12.31 4.43
N SER A 228 -1.13 -13.04 3.33
CA SER A 228 -1.44 -12.50 2.00
C SER A 228 -2.92 -12.10 1.89
N PRO A 229 -3.24 -10.85 1.47
CA PRO A 229 -4.61 -10.46 1.17
C PRO A 229 -5.25 -11.32 0.07
N TRP A 230 -4.48 -11.73 -0.94
CA TRP A 230 -4.98 -12.58 -2.04
C TRP A 230 -5.44 -13.95 -1.52
N ALA A 231 -4.59 -14.64 -0.75
CA ALA A 231 -4.95 -15.92 -0.13
C ALA A 231 -6.15 -15.79 0.81
N LEU A 232 -6.22 -14.69 1.55
CA LEU A 232 -7.36 -14.39 2.43
C LEU A 232 -8.66 -14.13 1.64
N MET A 233 -8.58 -13.55 0.44
CA MET A 233 -9.74 -13.31 -0.41
C MET A 233 -10.16 -14.58 -1.16
N ASP A 234 -9.24 -15.45 -1.55
CA ASP A 234 -9.55 -16.73 -2.20
C ASP A 234 -10.41 -17.65 -1.30
N GLY A 235 -10.21 -17.59 0.02
CA GLY A 235 -11.01 -18.34 1.00
C GLY A 235 -12.32 -17.68 1.44
N ALA A 236 -12.55 -16.42 1.08
CA ALA A 236 -13.72 -15.65 1.51
C ALA A 236 -14.93 -15.89 0.60
N VAL A 237 -16.14 -15.92 1.17
CA VAL A 237 -17.42 -15.98 0.42
C VAL A 237 -18.10 -14.61 0.32
N GLY A 238 -17.61 -13.63 1.08
CA GLY A 238 -18.08 -12.25 1.07
C GLY A 238 -17.03 -11.34 1.72
N VAL A 239 -16.93 -10.11 1.23
CA VAL A 239 -16.00 -9.09 1.75
C VAL A 239 -16.78 -7.84 2.14
N TYR A 240 -16.57 -7.38 3.36
CA TYR A 240 -17.24 -6.22 3.96
C TYR A 240 -16.19 -5.19 4.33
N THR A 241 -16.43 -3.94 3.96
CA THR A 241 -15.51 -2.84 4.28
C THR A 241 -16.24 -1.51 4.40
N VAL A 242 -15.68 -0.59 5.18
CA VAL A 242 -16.14 0.80 5.20
C VAL A 242 -15.51 1.56 4.03
N SER A 243 -14.20 1.82 4.09
CA SER A 243 -13.50 2.61 3.07
C SER A 243 -12.06 2.12 2.79
N SER A 244 -11.74 0.90 3.22
CA SER A 244 -10.38 0.37 3.14
C SER A 244 -9.98 0.11 1.70
N GLN A 245 -8.71 0.38 1.35
CA GLN A 245 -8.17 0.00 0.05
C GLN A 245 -8.31 -1.51 -0.23
N LEU A 246 -8.37 -2.37 0.81
CA LEU A 246 -8.62 -3.81 0.62
C LEU A 246 -9.96 -4.09 -0.08
N GLY A 247 -10.94 -3.19 -0.04
CA GLY A 247 -12.16 -3.33 -0.86
C GLY A 247 -11.88 -3.17 -2.35
N PHE A 248 -10.96 -2.30 -2.75
CA PHE A 248 -10.49 -2.23 -4.13
C PHE A 248 -9.75 -3.51 -4.51
N GLU A 249 -8.87 -4.02 -3.65
CA GLU A 249 -8.14 -5.27 -3.90
C GLU A 249 -9.10 -6.48 -3.99
N ALA A 250 -10.19 -6.48 -3.24
CA ALA A 250 -11.26 -7.46 -3.35
C ALA A 250 -11.93 -7.46 -4.73
N ILE A 251 -12.19 -6.29 -5.31
CA ILE A 251 -12.67 -6.19 -6.70
C ILE A 251 -11.68 -6.85 -7.66
N LEU A 252 -10.37 -6.60 -7.49
CA LEU A 252 -9.34 -7.20 -8.34
C LEU A 252 -9.29 -8.73 -8.19
N ALA A 253 -9.48 -9.24 -6.97
CA ALA A 253 -9.62 -10.67 -6.67
C ALA A 253 -10.92 -11.30 -7.17
N GLY A 254 -11.85 -10.51 -7.72
CA GLY A 254 -13.10 -11.00 -8.32
C GLY A 254 -14.31 -10.98 -7.38
N HIS A 255 -14.18 -10.38 -6.20
CA HIS A 255 -15.29 -10.14 -5.29
C HIS A 255 -16.13 -8.94 -5.71
N ASN A 256 -17.38 -8.92 -5.25
CA ASN A 256 -18.25 -7.75 -5.26
C ASN A 256 -18.48 -7.31 -3.79
N PRO A 257 -17.58 -6.49 -3.22
CA PRO A 257 -17.59 -6.20 -1.78
C PRO A 257 -18.82 -5.37 -1.37
N ARG A 258 -19.32 -5.62 -0.15
CA ARG A 258 -20.34 -4.79 0.52
C ARG A 258 -19.64 -3.59 1.18
N VAL A 259 -20.02 -2.38 0.80
CA VAL A 259 -19.30 -1.15 1.17
C VAL A 259 -20.18 -0.22 2.00
N PHE A 260 -19.73 0.10 3.21
CA PHE A 260 -20.48 0.94 4.17
C PHE A 260 -20.05 2.41 4.19
N GLY A 261 -18.91 2.74 3.57
CA GLY A 261 -18.46 4.11 3.33
C GLY A 261 -18.57 4.51 1.86
N GLN A 262 -17.80 5.51 1.46
CA GLN A 262 -17.79 6.04 0.09
C GLN A 262 -16.37 6.14 -0.51
N PRO A 263 -15.57 5.06 -0.47
CA PRO A 263 -14.21 5.04 -1.00
C PRO A 263 -14.18 5.28 -2.51
N PHE A 264 -13.00 5.58 -3.06
CA PHE A 264 -12.82 5.92 -4.48
C PHE A 264 -13.37 4.87 -5.47
N TYR A 265 -13.40 3.60 -5.07
CA TYR A 265 -13.82 2.47 -5.89
C TYR A 265 -15.32 2.12 -5.77
N ALA A 266 -16.06 2.79 -4.89
CA ALA A 266 -17.52 2.63 -4.75
C ALA A 266 -18.27 3.47 -5.80
N GLY A 267 -19.45 3.01 -6.23
CA GLY A 267 -20.33 3.70 -7.18
C GLY A 267 -20.11 3.34 -8.66
N TRP A 268 -19.17 2.45 -8.99
CA TRP A 268 -18.84 2.13 -10.40
C TRP A 268 -19.46 0.82 -10.90
N GLY A 269 -20.41 0.24 -10.16
CA GLY A 269 -21.06 -1.02 -10.49
C GLY A 269 -20.25 -2.29 -10.17
N LEU A 270 -19.18 -2.16 -9.38
CA LEU A 270 -18.29 -3.25 -8.96
C LEU A 270 -18.40 -3.56 -7.45
N THR A 271 -19.32 -2.89 -6.76
CA THR A 271 -19.54 -2.96 -5.31
C THR A 271 -21.03 -2.99 -4.99
N ARG A 272 -21.38 -3.45 -3.78
CA ARG A 272 -22.72 -3.30 -3.18
C ARG A 272 -22.67 -2.17 -2.16
N ASP A 273 -22.98 -0.96 -2.60
CA ASP A 273 -22.82 0.26 -1.80
C ASP A 273 -24.03 0.49 -0.88
N GLU A 274 -23.77 0.74 0.40
CA GLU A 274 -24.80 1.13 1.37
C GLU A 274 -25.27 2.58 1.12
N ASN A 275 -24.32 3.48 0.90
CA ASN A 275 -24.56 4.90 0.67
C ASN A 275 -23.86 5.33 -0.63
N PRO A 276 -24.44 5.04 -1.82
CA PRO A 276 -23.80 5.37 -3.09
C PRO A 276 -23.64 6.88 -3.27
N VAL A 277 -22.56 7.29 -3.95
CA VAL A 277 -22.29 8.69 -4.30
C VAL A 277 -23.09 9.05 -5.56
N PRO A 278 -24.09 9.96 -5.50
CA PRO A 278 -25.06 10.14 -6.61
C PRO A 278 -24.43 10.47 -7.96
N ARG A 279 -23.32 11.24 -7.97
CA ARG A 279 -22.64 11.67 -9.21
C ARG A 279 -21.80 10.59 -9.89
N ARG A 280 -21.63 9.39 -9.28
CA ARG A 280 -20.89 8.27 -9.87
C ARG A 280 -21.88 7.35 -10.60
N GLU A 281 -22.22 7.71 -11.83
CA GLU A 281 -23.25 7.00 -12.60
C GLU A 281 -22.66 6.02 -13.64
N ARG A 282 -21.38 6.17 -13.97
CA ARG A 282 -20.70 5.33 -14.97
C ARG A 282 -20.46 3.92 -14.41
N ARG A 283 -20.79 2.89 -15.19
CA ARG A 283 -20.37 1.51 -14.89
C ARG A 283 -19.01 1.22 -15.51
N LEU A 284 -18.10 0.66 -14.70
CA LEU A 284 -16.74 0.31 -15.12
C LEU A 284 -16.52 -1.19 -15.02
N THR A 285 -15.64 -1.70 -15.88
CA THR A 285 -15.05 -3.02 -15.68
C THR A 285 -13.88 -2.95 -14.69
N ARG A 286 -13.48 -4.11 -14.14
CA ARG A 286 -12.31 -4.21 -13.24
C ARG A 286 -11.03 -3.66 -13.88
N ALA A 287 -10.80 -3.96 -15.16
CA ALA A 287 -9.65 -3.47 -15.90
C ALA A 287 -9.68 -1.94 -16.08
N GLN A 288 -10.86 -1.35 -16.31
CA GLN A 288 -11.01 0.10 -16.43
C GLN A 288 -10.74 0.82 -15.11
N LEU A 289 -11.32 0.32 -14.01
CA LEU A 289 -11.06 0.86 -12.67
C LEU A 289 -9.57 0.79 -12.33
N PHE A 290 -8.92 -0.36 -12.63
CA PHE A 290 -7.48 -0.53 -12.43
C PHE A 290 -6.65 0.41 -13.31
N ALA A 291 -6.96 0.53 -14.60
CA ALA A 291 -6.24 1.43 -15.51
C ALA A 291 -6.23 2.87 -14.99
N ALA A 292 -7.39 3.38 -14.57
CA ALA A 292 -7.47 4.71 -13.99
C ALA A 292 -6.70 4.82 -12.67
N ALA A 293 -6.98 3.93 -11.70
CA ALA A 293 -6.45 4.02 -10.34
C ALA A 293 -4.95 3.70 -10.21
N MET A 294 -4.42 2.82 -11.06
CA MET A 294 -3.08 2.24 -10.90
C MET A 294 -2.10 2.65 -12.01
N ILE A 295 -2.59 2.97 -13.21
CA ILE A 295 -1.70 3.33 -14.34
C ILE A 295 -1.69 4.84 -14.54
N LEU A 296 -2.87 5.45 -14.66
CA LEU A 296 -3.00 6.84 -15.12
C LEU A 296 -2.95 7.88 -13.99
N TYR A 297 -3.55 7.58 -12.83
CA TYR A 297 -3.67 8.53 -11.72
C TYR A 297 -2.38 8.69 -10.88
N PRO A 298 -1.63 7.63 -10.53
CA PRO A 298 -0.46 7.76 -9.67
C PRO A 298 0.79 8.27 -10.41
N VAL A 299 1.66 8.94 -9.67
CA VAL A 299 3.03 9.23 -10.08
C VAL A 299 3.95 8.18 -9.47
N TRP A 300 4.46 7.28 -10.31
CA TRP A 300 5.34 6.18 -9.91
C TRP A 300 6.82 6.55 -9.97
N TYR A 301 7.63 5.91 -9.14
CA TYR A 301 9.06 6.20 -8.98
C TYR A 301 9.91 4.94 -8.89
N ASP A 302 10.97 4.89 -9.71
CA ASP A 302 11.99 3.85 -9.70
C ASP A 302 13.17 4.32 -8.82
N PRO A 303 13.35 3.76 -7.61
CA PRO A 303 14.42 4.16 -6.71
C PRO A 303 15.82 3.71 -7.16
N TYR A 304 15.92 2.81 -8.13
CA TYR A 304 17.19 2.27 -8.63
C TYR A 304 17.73 3.06 -9.82
N ARG A 305 16.83 3.70 -10.58
CA ARG A 305 17.19 4.58 -11.72
C ARG A 305 16.99 6.06 -11.43
N ASP A 306 16.47 6.40 -10.26
CA ASP A 306 16.17 7.79 -9.81
C ASP A 306 15.38 8.58 -10.86
N ARG A 307 14.25 7.99 -11.30
CA ARG A 307 13.35 8.59 -12.30
C ARG A 307 11.91 8.22 -12.02
N LEU A 308 10.99 9.03 -12.56
CA LEU A 308 9.59 8.58 -12.68
C LEU A 308 9.54 7.39 -13.63
N CYS A 309 8.61 6.48 -13.36
CA CYS A 309 8.42 5.28 -14.16
C CYS A 309 6.94 4.99 -14.39
N GLU A 310 6.66 3.93 -15.13
CA GLU A 310 5.33 3.35 -15.28
C GLU A 310 5.08 2.31 -14.17
N LEU A 311 3.82 1.89 -14.01
CA LEU A 311 3.40 0.89 -13.03
C LEU A 311 4.26 -0.38 -13.06
N GLU A 312 4.62 -0.85 -14.25
CA GLU A 312 5.39 -2.08 -14.45
C GLU A 312 6.76 -2.03 -13.75
N GLY A 313 7.41 -0.87 -13.72
CA GLY A 313 8.68 -0.70 -13.00
C GLY A 313 8.52 -0.75 -11.47
N VAL A 314 7.35 -0.36 -10.96
CA VAL A 314 7.01 -0.49 -9.53
C VAL A 314 6.68 -1.95 -9.19
N LEU A 315 5.98 -2.66 -10.07
CA LEU A 315 5.73 -4.09 -9.92
C LEU A 315 7.06 -4.88 -9.89
N ASP A 316 7.97 -4.64 -10.84
CA ASP A 316 9.31 -5.27 -10.85
C ASP A 316 10.05 -5.04 -9.53
N THR A 317 9.98 -3.80 -9.02
CA THR A 317 10.63 -3.41 -7.77
C THR A 317 10.01 -4.12 -6.56
N LEU A 318 8.68 -4.14 -6.46
CA LEU A 318 7.99 -4.76 -5.33
C LEU A 318 8.10 -6.28 -5.34
N GLU A 319 8.04 -6.93 -6.50
CA GLU A 319 8.26 -8.37 -6.63
C GLU A 319 9.67 -8.75 -6.13
N ALA A 320 10.69 -8.00 -6.56
CA ALA A 320 12.06 -8.23 -6.12
C ALA A 320 12.24 -7.98 -4.62
N GLN A 321 11.72 -6.87 -4.10
CA GLN A 321 11.83 -6.52 -2.68
C GLN A 321 11.04 -7.46 -1.77
N ALA A 322 9.83 -7.87 -2.17
CA ALA A 322 8.99 -8.80 -1.43
C ALA A 322 9.65 -10.18 -1.38
N ARG A 323 10.19 -10.67 -2.51
CA ARG A 323 10.98 -11.92 -2.53
C ARG A 323 12.18 -11.86 -1.59
N ALA A 324 12.96 -10.78 -1.65
CA ALA A 324 14.11 -10.60 -0.76
C ALA A 324 13.69 -10.54 0.72
N TRP A 325 12.61 -9.82 1.03
CA TRP A 325 12.06 -9.79 2.39
C TRP A 325 11.61 -11.19 2.85
N ARG A 326 10.90 -11.95 2.02
CA ARG A 326 10.45 -13.32 2.33
C ARG A 326 11.63 -14.24 2.65
N GLN A 327 12.75 -14.09 1.95
CA GLN A 327 13.97 -14.86 2.21
C GLN A 327 14.69 -14.42 3.49
N ASP A 328 14.71 -13.12 3.79
CA ASP A 328 15.60 -12.55 4.82
C ASP A 328 14.90 -12.18 6.16
N HIS A 329 13.57 -12.08 6.21
CA HIS A 329 12.86 -11.53 7.37
C HIS A 329 13.00 -12.36 8.65
N ARG A 330 13.24 -13.67 8.52
CA ARG A 330 13.54 -14.55 9.67
C ARG A 330 14.95 -14.28 10.25
N GLY A 331 15.80 -13.57 9.50
CA GLY A 331 17.21 -13.34 9.81
C GLY A 331 18.06 -14.56 9.47
N TRP A 332 19.37 -14.43 9.64
CA TRP A 332 20.31 -15.50 9.26
C TRP A 332 21.32 -15.81 10.34
N ILE A 333 21.71 -17.09 10.42
CA ILE A 333 22.96 -17.53 11.04
C ILE A 333 23.94 -17.86 9.91
N ALA A 334 25.07 -17.15 9.87
CA ALA A 334 26.09 -17.26 8.84
C ALA A 334 27.36 -17.92 9.37
N SER A 335 27.73 -19.05 8.80
CA SER A 335 28.94 -19.83 9.14
C SER A 335 29.97 -19.83 8.02
N GLY A 336 31.24 -20.10 8.34
CA GLY A 336 32.30 -20.13 7.34
C GLY A 336 32.65 -18.78 6.70
N MET A 337 32.14 -17.68 7.25
CA MET A 337 32.33 -16.32 6.72
C MET A 337 33.62 -15.70 7.25
N ARG A 338 34.57 -15.40 6.35
CA ARG A 338 35.77 -14.61 6.67
C ARG A 338 35.38 -13.25 7.28
N LEU A 339 36.16 -12.75 8.24
CA LEU A 339 35.84 -11.52 8.99
C LEU A 339 35.52 -10.32 8.09
N TRP A 340 36.29 -10.11 7.03
CA TRP A 340 36.08 -9.00 6.10
C TRP A 340 34.76 -9.12 5.29
N LYS A 341 34.25 -10.34 5.06
CA LYS A 341 32.95 -10.57 4.39
C LYS A 341 31.75 -10.28 5.29
N ARG A 342 31.94 -10.25 6.62
CA ARG A 342 30.83 -10.07 7.57
C ARG A 342 30.15 -8.72 7.44
N ARG A 343 30.90 -7.64 7.20
CA ARG A 343 30.31 -6.30 7.04
C ARG A 343 29.46 -6.17 5.77
N PRO A 344 29.93 -6.59 4.57
CA PRO A 344 29.08 -6.67 3.38
C PRO A 344 27.85 -7.56 3.56
N LEU A 345 28.02 -8.77 4.13
CA LEU A 345 26.89 -9.68 4.38
C LEU A 345 25.86 -9.09 5.34
N GLN A 346 26.30 -8.39 6.39
CA GLN A 346 25.43 -7.68 7.30
C GLN A 346 24.69 -6.52 6.60
N ARG A 347 25.30 -5.87 5.61
CA ARG A 347 24.62 -4.84 4.80
C ARG A 347 23.61 -5.45 3.82
N PHE A 348 23.83 -6.65 3.33
CA PHE A 348 22.93 -7.29 2.38
C PHE A 348 21.79 -8.03 3.09
N PHE A 349 22.12 -9.07 3.85
CA PHE A 349 21.17 -9.98 4.51
C PHE A 349 20.68 -9.48 5.87
N GLY A 350 21.32 -8.43 6.40
CA GLY A 350 21.02 -7.90 7.74
C GLY A 350 19.98 -6.78 7.76
N GLN A 351 19.30 -6.52 6.63
CA GLN A 351 18.35 -5.42 6.46
C GLN A 351 17.07 -5.59 7.28
N GLN A 352 16.62 -6.84 7.49
CA GLN A 352 15.41 -7.14 8.27
C GLN A 352 15.73 -7.49 9.72
N LYS A 353 16.70 -8.39 9.92
CA LYS A 353 17.24 -8.78 11.23
C LYS A 353 18.75 -8.91 11.10
N ARG A 354 19.49 -8.47 12.14
CA ARG A 354 20.95 -8.57 12.16
C ARG A 354 21.43 -10.00 11.90
N VAL A 355 22.42 -10.21 11.04
CA VAL A 355 23.02 -11.53 10.81
C VAL A 355 23.83 -11.94 12.04
N ILE A 356 23.64 -13.19 12.49
CA ILE A 356 24.47 -13.81 13.54
C ILE A 356 25.59 -14.58 12.85
N PHE A 357 26.84 -14.28 13.19
CA PHE A 357 27.99 -15.02 12.65
C PHE A 357 28.44 -16.06 13.68
N SER A 358 28.14 -17.34 13.42
CA SER A 358 28.44 -18.45 14.33
C SER A 358 28.72 -19.73 13.55
N GLU A 359 29.60 -20.57 14.08
CA GLU A 359 29.88 -21.90 13.52
C GLU A 359 28.93 -22.98 14.10
N ALA A 360 28.28 -22.69 15.24
CA ALA A 360 27.39 -23.61 15.93
C ALA A 360 26.17 -23.98 15.06
N ALA A 361 25.65 -25.20 15.25
CA ALA A 361 24.40 -25.60 14.64
C ALA A 361 23.24 -24.80 15.26
N PRO A 362 22.26 -24.34 14.47
CA PRO A 362 21.08 -23.70 15.01
C PRO A 362 20.27 -24.70 15.85
N GLY A 363 19.68 -24.22 16.94
CA GLY A 363 18.60 -24.92 17.63
C GLY A 363 17.35 -25.06 16.77
N ALA A 364 16.46 -26.01 17.11
CA ALA A 364 15.18 -26.16 16.41
C ALA A 364 14.35 -24.87 16.53
N GLY A 365 13.82 -24.37 15.40
CA GLY A 365 13.04 -23.12 15.35
C GLY A 365 13.87 -21.83 15.29
N GLU A 366 15.21 -21.93 15.25
CA GLU A 366 16.08 -20.78 15.03
C GLU A 366 16.13 -20.33 13.55
N ARG A 367 16.82 -19.22 13.31
CA ARG A 367 16.99 -18.60 11.99
C ARG A 367 17.57 -19.59 10.97
N PRO A 368 17.20 -19.49 9.68
CA PRO A 368 17.84 -20.29 8.64
C PRO A 368 19.36 -20.09 8.62
N ARG A 369 20.07 -21.17 8.29
CA ARG A 369 21.54 -21.18 8.21
C ARG A 369 22.00 -20.92 6.79
N MET A 370 22.94 -20.00 6.66
CA MET A 370 23.74 -19.83 5.45
C MET A 370 25.21 -20.14 5.74
N ALA A 371 25.93 -20.60 4.72
CA ALA A 371 27.35 -20.87 4.82
C ALA A 371 28.07 -20.43 3.56
N TRP A 372 29.33 -19.98 3.71
CA TRP A 372 30.19 -19.82 2.55
C TRP A 372 30.30 -21.15 1.80
N ALA A 373 30.12 -21.16 0.48
CA ALA A 373 29.87 -22.38 -0.30
C ALA A 373 30.91 -23.50 -0.06
N SER A 374 32.19 -23.14 0.09
CA SER A 374 33.26 -24.13 0.35
C SER A 374 33.24 -24.75 1.77
N ARG A 375 32.35 -24.28 2.66
CA ARG A 375 32.19 -24.75 4.04
C ARG A 375 30.74 -25.14 4.37
N ALA A 376 29.86 -25.15 3.38
CA ALA A 376 28.45 -25.45 3.57
C ALA A 376 28.20 -26.93 3.85
N LYS A 377 27.32 -27.21 4.82
CA LYS A 377 26.85 -28.56 5.14
C LYS A 377 25.53 -28.85 4.44
N PRO A 378 25.08 -30.12 4.34
CA PRO A 378 23.73 -30.45 3.88
C PRO A 378 22.68 -29.66 4.68
N GLY A 379 21.74 -29.02 3.98
CA GLY A 379 20.72 -28.16 4.57
C GLY A 379 21.10 -26.67 4.70
N ASP A 380 22.39 -26.31 4.56
CA ASP A 380 22.80 -24.90 4.54
C ASP A 380 22.44 -24.23 3.20
N VAL A 381 21.95 -22.99 3.27
CA VAL A 381 21.90 -22.12 2.10
C VAL A 381 23.33 -21.73 1.73
N ARG A 382 23.76 -22.10 0.52
CA ARG A 382 25.12 -21.84 0.03
C ARG A 382 25.23 -20.41 -0.48
N VAL A 383 26.22 -19.68 0.01
CA VAL A 383 26.53 -18.31 -0.44
C VAL A 383 27.91 -18.29 -1.06
N GLU A 384 28.00 -17.72 -2.25
CA GLU A 384 29.24 -17.55 -3.00
C GLU A 384 29.30 -16.18 -3.68
N ASP A 385 30.45 -15.86 -4.29
CA ASP A 385 30.62 -14.61 -5.02
C ASP A 385 29.88 -14.75 -6.37
N GLY A 386 29.01 -13.79 -6.70
CA GLY A 386 28.24 -13.82 -7.95
C GLY A 386 29.10 -13.67 -9.21
N PHE A 387 28.61 -14.21 -10.34
CA PHE A 387 29.25 -14.10 -11.65
C PHE A 387 29.34 -12.66 -12.16
N LEU A 388 28.34 -11.83 -11.83
CA LEU A 388 28.33 -10.40 -12.11
C LEU A 388 28.84 -9.65 -10.88
N ARG A 389 29.96 -8.95 -11.02
CA ARG A 389 30.60 -8.18 -9.96
C ARG A 389 30.37 -6.69 -10.16
N SER A 390 30.23 -5.94 -9.07
CA SER A 390 30.26 -4.48 -9.12
C SER A 390 31.58 -3.98 -9.73
N ARG A 391 31.55 -2.84 -10.44
CA ARG A 391 32.79 -2.12 -10.77
C ARG A 391 33.41 -1.60 -9.47
N GLY A 392 34.58 -2.11 -9.13
CA GLY A 392 35.21 -1.93 -7.82
C GLY A 392 34.98 -3.17 -6.96
N LEU A 393 36.07 -3.88 -6.71
CA LEU A 393 36.14 -5.20 -6.06
C LEU A 393 35.55 -5.20 -4.64
N GLY A 394 34.83 -6.28 -4.32
CA GLY A 394 34.93 -7.07 -3.07
C GLY A 394 34.75 -6.36 -1.74
#